data_AF-A0A497LT50-F1
#
_entry.id   AF-A0A497LT50-F1
#
_cell.length_a   1.000
_cell.length_b   1.000
_cell.length_c   1.000
_cell.angle_alpha   90.00
_cell.angle_beta   90.00
_cell.angle_gamma   90.00
#
_symmetry.space_group_name_H-M   'P 1'
#
loop_
_entity.id
_entity.type
_entity.pdbx_description
1 polymer ?
#
loop_
_entity_poly.entity_id
_entity_poly.type
_entity_poly.pdbx_seq_one_letter_code
_entity_poly.pdbx_strand_id
1 'polypeptide(L)' 'MRGVVVFLIVFIVFLAATLGYPEFPPGKALYQLLGVPETDYPVLGIPATLLVEAIFNGVVYGVIAWLIFTLVMKKRKG' A
#
# COMPACT_ATOMS: atom_id res chain seq x y z
N MET A 1 16.31 9.24 -6.91
CA MET A 1 15.88 8.04 -7.67
C MET A 1 15.86 6.76 -6.83
N ARG A 2 16.92 6.39 -6.09
CA ARG A 2 16.96 5.12 -5.32
C ARG A 2 15.79 4.91 -4.35
N GLY A 3 15.35 5.96 -3.64
CA GLY A 3 14.21 5.85 -2.71
C GLY A 3 12.87 5.58 -3.41
N VAL A 4 12.66 6.11 -4.61
CA VAL A 4 11.44 5.85 -5.40
C VAL A 4 11.37 4.39 -5.83
N VAL A 5 12.51 3.79 -6.18
CA VAL A 5 12.58 2.36 -6.48
C VAL A 5 12.18 1.51 -5.27
N VAL A 6 12.64 1.88 -4.07
CA VAL A 6 12.24 1.21 -2.82
C VAL A 6 10.73 1.33 -2.60
N PHE A 7 10.17 2.54 -2.77
CA PHE A 7 8.73 2.76 -2.70
C PHE A 7 7.97 1.84 -3.65
N LEU A 8 8.36 1.80 -4.93
CA LEU A 8 7.66 1.02 -5.96
C LEU A 8 7.71 -0.48 -5.69
N ILE A 9 8.86 -1.01 -5.28
CA ILE A 9 8.99 -2.43 -4.94
C ILE A 9 8.06 -2.78 -3.77
N VAL A 10 8.10 -1.99 -2.71
CA VAL A 10 7.27 -2.22 -1.52
C VAL A 10 5.79 -2.06 -1.86
N PHE A 11 5.44 -1.04 -2.65
CA PHE A 11 4.07 -0.84 -3.12
C PHE A 11 3.53 -2.08 -3.85
N ILE A 12 4.27 -2.61 -4.82
CA ILE A 12 3.85 -3.80 -5.59
C ILE A 12 3.71 -5.02 -4.69
N VAL A 13 4.66 -5.23 -3.77
CA VAL A 13 4.64 -6.36 -2.83
C VAL A 13 3.41 -6.30 -1.93
N PHE A 14 3.13 -5.15 -1.31
CA PHE A 14 1.98 -5.02 -0.41
C PHE A 14 0.64 -4.97 -1.14
N LEU A 15 0.62 -4.46 -2.37
CA LEU A 15 -0.55 -4.57 -3.24
C LEU A 15 -0.87 -6.05 -3.49
N ALA A 16 0.11 -6.84 -3.98
CA ALA A 16 -0.08 -8.27 -4.23
C ALA A 16 -0.43 -9.05 -2.95
N ALA A 17 0.20 -8.71 -1.82
CA ALA A 17 -0.08 -9.32 -0.53
C ALA A 17 -1.54 -9.08 -0.09
N THR A 18 -2.07 -7.86 -0.27
CA THR A 18 -3.45 -7.54 0.09
C THR A 18 -4.45 -8.24 -0.81
N LEU A 19 -4.15 -8.38 -2.11
CA LEU A 19 -5.00 -9.15 -3.03
C LEU A 19 -5.09 -10.63 -2.63
N GLY A 20 -4.02 -11.20 -2.08
CA GLY A 20 -4.00 -12.57 -1.54
C GLY A 20 -4.55 -12.70 -0.11
N TYR A 21 -4.55 -11.61 0.66
CA TYR A 21 -5.03 -11.56 2.04
C TYR A 21 -5.78 -10.23 2.30
N PRO A 22 -7.10 -10.17 2.02
CA PRO A 22 -7.88 -8.93 2.10
C PRO A 22 -7.87 -8.23 3.46
N GLU A 23 -7.77 -8.99 4.56
CA GLU A 23 -7.74 -8.44 5.92
C GLU A 23 -6.38 -7.82 6.30
N PHE A 24 -5.46 -7.66 5.35
CA PHE A 24 -4.15 -7.06 5.61
C PHE A 24 -4.33 -5.58 6.03
N PRO A 25 -3.90 -5.19 7.25
CA PRO A 25 -4.02 -3.81 7.70
C PRO A 25 -2.96 -2.91 7.03
N PRO A 26 -3.14 -1.57 7.01
CA PRO A 26 -4.30 -0.82 7.50
C PRO A 26 -5.40 -0.55 6.44
N GLY A 27 -5.32 -1.13 5.25
CA GLY A 27 -6.11 -0.75 4.07
C GLY A 27 -7.61 -0.70 4.33
N LYS A 28 -8.17 -1.79 4.89
CA LYS A 28 -9.57 -1.89 5.29
C LYS A 28 -9.97 -0.84 6.33
N ALA A 29 -9.13 -0.62 7.34
CA ALA A 29 -9.40 0.39 8.37
C ALA A 29 -9.44 1.81 7.77
N LEU A 30 -8.55 2.11 6.82
CA LEU A 30 -8.55 3.39 6.10
C LEU A 30 -9.78 3.52 5.19
N TYR A 31 -10.18 2.46 4.50
CA TYR A 31 -11.38 2.47 3.67
C TYR A 31 -12.64 2.73 4.50
N GLN A 32 -12.78 2.03 5.63
CA GLN A 32 -13.89 2.21 6.56
C GLN A 32 -13.91 3.61 7.19
N LEU A 33 -12.74 4.19 7.47
CA LEU A 33 -12.62 5.55 7.98
C LEU A 33 -13.19 6.59 6.99
N LEU A 34 -13.11 6.33 5.69
CA LEU A 34 -13.69 7.22 4.67
C LEU A 34 -15.22 7.16 4.63
N GLY A 35 -15.85 6.17 5.25
CA GLY A 35 -17.31 6.01 5.30
C GLY A 35 -17.95 5.77 3.93
N VAL A 36 -17.17 5.30 2.95
CA VAL A 36 -17.64 5.01 1.59
C VAL A 36 -18.29 3.62 1.57
N PRO A 37 -19.42 3.43 0.85
CA PRO A 37 -20.03 2.10 0.74
C PRO A 37 -19.11 1.08 0.09
N GLU A 38 -19.01 -0.11 0.70
CA GLU A 38 -18.31 -1.25 0.12
C GLU A 38 -19.06 -1.78 -1.11
N THR A 39 -18.32 -2.27 -2.11
CA THR A 39 -18.90 -2.81 -3.34
C THR A 39 -18.06 -3.94 -3.92
N ASP A 40 -18.76 -4.99 -4.33
CA ASP A 40 -18.20 -6.12 -5.07
C ASP A 40 -18.18 -5.89 -6.58
N TYR A 41 -18.41 -4.65 -7.04
CA TYR A 41 -18.34 -4.34 -8.46
C TYR A 41 -16.94 -4.71 -9.01
N PRO A 42 -16.86 -5.60 -10.01
CA PRO A 42 -15.58 -6.13 -10.45
C PRO A 42 -14.87 -5.12 -11.36
N VAL A 43 -13.61 -4.82 -11.02
CA VAL A 43 -12.68 -4.08 -11.87
C VAL A 43 -11.55 -5.03 -12.23
N LEU A 44 -11.43 -5.37 -13.52
CA LEU A 44 -10.50 -6.41 -14.00
C LEU A 44 -10.69 -7.78 -13.29
N GLY A 45 -11.92 -8.07 -12.84
CA GLY A 45 -12.26 -9.30 -12.11
C GLY A 45 -11.97 -9.27 -10.60
N ILE A 46 -11.53 -8.14 -10.05
CA ILE A 46 -11.27 -7.97 -8.61
C ILE A 46 -12.31 -6.99 -8.02
N PRO A 47 -12.89 -7.27 -6.84
CA PRO A 47 -13.79 -6.33 -6.17
C PRO A 47 -13.17 -4.94 -6.02
N ALA A 48 -13.92 -3.88 -6.37
CA ALA A 48 -13.39 -2.52 -6.34
C ALA A 48 -12.96 -2.09 -4.93
N THR A 49 -13.68 -2.48 -3.89
CA THR A 49 -13.28 -2.23 -2.49
C THR A 49 -11.91 -2.85 -2.19
N LEU A 50 -11.71 -4.12 -2.54
CA LEU A 50 -10.43 -4.82 -2.33
C LEU A 50 -9.27 -4.14 -3.07
N LEU A 51 -9.49 -3.65 -4.29
CA LEU A 51 -8.44 -2.91 -5.03
C LEU A 51 -8.04 -1.62 -4.31
N VAL A 52 -9.01 -0.86 -3.81
CA VAL A 52 -8.73 0.39 -3.09
C VAL A 52 -7.99 0.11 -1.79
N GLU A 53 -8.42 -0.91 -1.03
CA GLU A 53 -7.73 -1.35 0.19
C GLU A 53 -6.28 -1.79 -0.10
N ALA A 54 -6.06 -2.54 -1.18
CA ALA A 54 -4.72 -2.96 -1.61
C ALA A 54 -3.84 -1.78 -2.00
N ILE A 55 -4.40 -0.76 -2.66
CA ILE A 55 -3.69 0.49 -2.98
C ILE A 55 -3.33 1.23 -1.68
N PHE A 56 -4.25 1.35 -0.72
CA PHE A 56 -3.94 1.98 0.57
C PHE A 56 -2.78 1.28 1.29
N ASN A 57 -2.80 -0.05 1.37
CA ASN A 57 -1.68 -0.81 1.93
C ASN A 57 -0.38 -0.53 1.18
N GLY A 58 -0.39 -0.66 -0.15
CA GLY A 58 0.77 -0.39 -0.99
C GLY A 58 1.37 0.99 -0.74
N VAL A 59 0.53 2.04 -0.68
CA VAL A 59 0.97 3.42 -0.43
C VAL A 59 1.53 3.57 0.98
N VAL A 60 0.83 3.10 2.01
CA VAL A 60 1.25 3.27 3.41
C VAL A 60 2.60 2.61 3.66
N TYR A 61 2.74 1.33 3.30
CA TYR A 61 4.00 0.61 3.50
C TYR A 61 5.10 1.13 2.58
N GLY A 62 4.76 1.51 1.35
CA GLY A 62 5.69 2.16 0.44
C GLY A 62 6.28 3.44 1.03
N VAL A 63 5.45 4.31 1.59
CA VAL A 63 5.89 5.56 2.24
C VAL A 63 6.75 5.26 3.47
N ILE A 64 6.33 4.33 4.34
CA ILE A 64 7.11 3.94 5.53
C ILE A 64 8.51 3.45 5.12
N ALA A 65 8.59 2.50 4.18
CA ALA A 65 9.86 1.94 3.74
C ALA A 65 10.74 2.99 3.05
N TRP A 66 10.15 3.86 2.24
CA TRP A 66 10.87 4.96 1.61
C TRP A 66 11.45 5.95 2.63
N LEU A 67 10.67 6.33 3.66
CA LEU A 67 11.13 7.19 4.74
C LEU A 67 12.29 6.56 5.51
N ILE A 68 12.15 5.28 5.91
CA ILE A 68 13.23 4.53 6.57
C ILE A 68 14.49 4.53 5.71
N PHE A 69 14.37 4.16 4.44
CA PHE A 69 15.49 4.14 3.50
C PHE A 69 16.17 5.50 3.40
N THR A 70 15.38 6.58 3.27
CA THR A 70 15.90 7.94 3.14
C THR A 70 16.66 8.38 4.38
N LEU A 71 16.12 8.11 5.58
CA LEU A 71 16.78 8.44 6.85
C LEU A 71 18.07 7.65 7.06
N VAL A 72 18.06 6.33 6.79
CA VAL A 72 19.24 5.47 6.90
C VAL A 72 20.34 5.93 5.94
N MET A 73 19.99 6.22 4.69
CA MET A 73 20.95 6.69 3.69
C MET A 73 21.49 8.09 4.01
N LYS A 74 20.69 8.98 4.60
CA LYS A 74 21.16 10.28 5.09
C LYS A 74 22.18 10.10 6.21
N LYS A 75 21.88 9.24 7.19
CA LYS A 75 22.81 8.95 8.31
C LYS A 75 24.13 8.34 7.85
N ARG A 76 24.13 7.46 6.84
CA ARG A 76 25.36 6.85 6.30
C ARG A 76 26.27 7.81 5.53
N LYS A 77 25.75 8.98 5.12
CA LYS A 77 26.50 9.99 4.34
C LYS A 77 26.95 11.19 5.18
N GLY A 78 26.50 11.28 6.42
CA GLY A 78 26.89 12.32 7.37
C GLY A 78 27.90 11.83 8.39
#